data_AF-A0A2G4SVC8-F1
#
_entry.id   AF-A0A2G4SVC8-F1
#
_cell.length_a   1.000
_cell.length_b   1.000
_cell.length_c   1.000
_cell.angle_alpha   90.00
_cell.angle_beta   90.00
_cell.angle_gamma   90.00
#
_symmetry.space_group_name_H-M   'P 1'
#
loop_
_entity.id
_entity.type
_entity.pdbx_description
1 polymer ?
#
loop_
_entity_poly.entity_id
_entity_poly.type
_entity_poly.pdbx_seq_one_letter_code
_entity_poly.pdbx_strand_id
1 'polypeptide(L)'
;MFKNIIQKKKEQVINKRKLTGDIDDAFEDMICKDCQENGHANKSYYKCKFYKEASADDVGTSTGKKRKQSSGVKQEKQKAKRQKTAACSSSIVCSSCKQNSHKSARSPDCPNHMLSKNEVFSRNLGQQFKALTRKLPFDQCAHSSYQSALKSRIISACEDTRQVVFRAQLLINQYTLNLKVHSNHIFKQ
;
A
#
# COMPACT_ATOMS: atom_id res chain seq x y z
N MET A 1 10.29 -31.60 -8.88
CA MET A 1 11.42 -30.84 -8.32
C MET A 1 11.01 -29.62 -7.47
N PHE A 2 10.13 -28.72 -7.95
CA PHE A 2 9.80 -27.47 -7.22
C PHE A 2 9.18 -27.64 -5.83
N LYS A 3 8.38 -28.70 -5.59
CA LYS A 3 7.76 -28.96 -4.28
C LYS A 3 8.80 -29.19 -3.18
N ASN A 4 9.88 -29.92 -3.47
CA ASN A 4 10.96 -30.19 -2.51
C ASN A 4 11.78 -28.95 -2.16
N ILE A 5 11.95 -28.03 -3.11
CA ILE A 5 12.65 -26.75 -2.89
C ILE A 5 11.84 -25.86 -1.94
N ILE A 6 10.50 -25.85 -2.09
CA ILE A 6 9.60 -25.09 -1.22
C ILE A 6 9.57 -25.68 0.19
N GLN A 7 9.56 -27.01 0.32
CA GLN A 7 9.60 -27.71 1.61
C GLN A 7 10.87 -27.35 2.39
N LYS A 8 12.04 -27.47 1.76
CA LYS A 8 13.34 -27.14 2.37
C LYS A 8 13.42 -25.67 2.82
N LYS A 9 12.89 -24.74 2.03
CA LYS A 9 12.85 -23.31 2.43
C LYS A 9 11.94 -23.06 3.63
N LYS A 10 10.82 -23.78 3.76
CA LYS A 10 9.94 -23.67 4.94
C LYS A 10 10.64 -24.17 6.20
N GLU A 11 11.33 -25.31 6.13
CA GLU A 11 12.09 -25.87 7.25
C GLU A 11 13.23 -24.95 7.70
N GLN A 12 13.97 -24.38 6.75
CA GLN A 12 15.02 -23.39 7.06
C GLN A 12 14.46 -22.15 7.79
N VAL A 13 13.29 -21.66 7.39
CA VAL A 13 12.65 -20.50 8.06
C VAL A 13 12.17 -20.88 9.47
N ILE A 14 11.67 -22.09 9.67
CA ILE A 14 11.23 -22.57 10.98
C ILE A 14 12.43 -22.75 11.92
N ASN A 15 13.51 -23.37 11.46
CA ASN A 15 14.72 -23.57 12.28
C ASN A 15 15.41 -22.24 12.60
N LYS A 16 15.42 -21.29 11.67
CA LYS A 16 15.96 -19.94 11.93
C LYS A 16 15.14 -19.17 12.98
N ARG A 17 13.83 -19.42 13.07
CA ARG A 17 12.97 -18.85 14.13
C ARG A 17 13.19 -19.50 15.49
N LYS A 18 13.52 -20.80 15.53
CA LYS A 18 13.84 -21.51 16.77
C LYS A 18 15.18 -21.06 17.36
N LEU A 19 16.19 -20.81 16.52
CA LEU A 19 17.52 -20.31 16.93
C LEU A 19 17.52 -18.86 17.46
N THR A 20 16.48 -18.07 17.15
CA THR A 20 16.30 -16.71 17.71
C THR A 20 15.46 -16.69 18.99
N GLY A 21 15.06 -17.87 19.50
CA GLY A 21 14.32 -17.99 20.77
C GLY A 21 15.18 -17.70 22.00
N ASP A 22 16.50 -17.79 21.90
CA ASP A 22 17.43 -17.63 23.02
C ASP A 22 17.98 -16.19 23.12
N ILE A 23 17.09 -15.18 23.10
CA ILE A 23 17.41 -13.78 23.45
C ILE A 23 16.79 -13.44 24.81
N ASP A 24 16.47 -14.46 25.62
CA ASP A 24 15.79 -14.26 26.91
C ASP A 24 16.79 -13.98 28.06
N ASP A 25 18.07 -14.36 27.94
CA ASP A 25 19.07 -14.17 29.02
C ASP A 25 19.57 -12.72 29.18
N ALA A 26 19.33 -11.84 28.20
CA ALA A 26 19.86 -10.47 28.23
C ALA A 26 19.00 -9.48 29.04
N PHE A 27 17.84 -9.90 29.55
CA PHE A 27 16.86 -8.98 30.13
C PHE A 27 16.27 -9.42 31.48
N GLU A 28 16.64 -10.58 32.03
CA GLU A 28 16.09 -11.07 33.31
C GLU A 28 16.22 -10.06 34.46
N ASP A 29 17.33 -9.33 34.53
CA ASP A 29 17.58 -8.34 35.59
C ASP A 29 17.00 -6.94 35.31
N MET A 30 16.37 -6.72 34.14
CA MET A 30 15.87 -5.39 33.77
C MET A 30 14.49 -5.13 34.37
N ILE A 31 14.39 -4.14 35.25
CA ILE A 31 13.12 -3.72 35.89
C ILE A 31 12.40 -2.68 35.03
N CYS A 32 11.12 -2.93 34.76
CA CYS A 32 10.29 -2.03 33.98
C CYS A 32 9.94 -0.77 34.76
N LYS A 33 10.25 0.40 34.18
CA LYS A 33 9.96 1.71 34.79
C LYS A 33 8.46 1.97 35.02
N ASP A 34 7.60 1.39 34.18
CA ASP A 34 6.16 1.64 34.24
C ASP A 34 5.43 0.62 35.12
N CYS A 35 5.88 -0.63 35.13
CA CYS A 35 5.11 -1.75 35.65
C CYS A 35 5.77 -2.50 36.81
N GLN A 36 7.03 -2.14 37.12
CA GLN A 36 7.86 -2.65 38.22
C GLN A 36 8.09 -4.17 38.21
N GLU A 37 7.87 -4.81 37.06
CA GLU A 37 8.19 -6.23 36.85
C GLU A 37 9.52 -6.37 36.11
N ASN A 38 10.21 -7.49 36.36
CA ASN A 38 11.49 -7.81 35.76
C ASN A 38 11.32 -8.29 34.29
N GLY A 39 12.43 -8.42 33.56
CA GLY A 39 12.41 -8.95 32.18
C GLY A 39 12.19 -7.92 31.06
N HIS A 40 12.02 -6.62 31.35
CA HIS A 40 11.76 -5.58 30.34
C HIS A 40 11.89 -4.13 30.85
N ALA A 41 11.97 -3.13 29.94
CA ALA A 41 12.46 -1.78 30.30
C ALA A 41 11.35 -0.76 30.57
N ASN A 42 10.26 -0.86 29.81
CA ASN A 42 9.16 0.11 29.81
C ASN A 42 7.89 -0.51 29.20
N LYS A 43 6.78 0.23 29.26
CA LYS A 43 5.47 -0.17 28.73
C LYS A 43 5.40 -0.37 27.22
N SER A 44 6.39 0.08 26.46
CA SER A 44 6.46 -0.15 25.02
C SER A 44 7.01 -1.54 24.66
N TYR A 45 7.50 -2.29 25.64
CA TYR A 45 7.98 -3.65 25.46
C TYR A 45 6.84 -4.66 25.54
N TYR A 46 6.80 -5.62 24.61
CA TYR A 46 5.66 -6.53 24.43
C TYR A 46 5.35 -7.44 25.64
N LYS A 47 6.34 -7.70 26.51
CA LYS A 47 6.15 -8.47 27.75
C LYS A 47 5.53 -7.64 28.89
N CYS A 48 5.40 -6.32 28.74
CA CYS A 48 4.83 -5.46 29.78
C CYS A 48 3.31 -5.62 29.88
N LYS A 49 2.77 -5.72 31.10
CA LYS A 49 1.30 -5.72 31.33
C LYS A 49 0.58 -4.48 30.78
N PHE A 50 1.29 -3.36 30.63
CA PHE A 50 0.75 -2.12 30.09
C PHE A 50 0.97 -1.96 28.59
N TYR A 51 1.58 -2.95 27.94
CA TYR A 51 1.79 -2.93 26.50
C TYR A 51 0.46 -3.06 25.77
N LYS A 52 0.22 -2.12 24.86
CA LYS A 52 -0.88 -2.19 23.91
C LYS A 52 -0.30 -2.35 22.52
N GLU A 53 -0.59 -3.48 21.89
CA GLU A 53 -0.25 -3.66 20.48
C GLU A 53 -0.95 -2.59 19.64
N ALA A 54 -0.18 -1.92 18.79
CA ALA A 54 -0.73 -0.99 17.82
C ALA A 54 -1.75 -1.71 16.92
N SER A 55 -2.98 -1.20 16.93
CA SER A 55 -4.03 -1.61 16.02
C SER A 55 -3.75 -1.09 14.60
N ALA A 56 -4.31 -1.76 13.60
CA ALA A 56 -4.28 -1.30 12.21
C ALA A 56 -4.95 0.07 12.00
N ASP A 57 -5.77 0.46 12.97
CA ASP A 57 -6.58 1.67 12.96
C ASP A 57 -5.97 2.81 13.82
N ASP A 58 -4.86 2.54 14.52
CA ASP A 58 -4.12 3.56 15.28
C ASP A 58 -3.32 4.46 14.32
N VAL A 59 -3.46 5.77 14.48
CA VAL A 59 -2.74 6.79 13.69
C VAL A 59 -1.39 7.10 14.34
N GLY A 60 -0.30 7.06 13.54
CA GLY A 60 1.04 7.46 13.98
C GLY A 60 1.93 6.35 14.58
N THR A 61 1.44 5.12 14.73
CA THR A 61 2.20 3.98 15.29
C THR A 61 2.86 3.15 14.18
N SER A 62 3.83 3.74 13.48
CA SER A 62 4.52 3.10 12.35
C SER A 62 5.73 2.25 12.76
N THR A 63 5.55 1.29 13.67
CA THR A 63 6.59 0.30 14.04
C THR A 63 6.26 -1.12 13.57
N GLY A 64 5.41 -1.27 12.55
CA GLY A 64 5.09 -2.58 11.96
C GLY A 64 4.67 -2.51 10.48
N LYS A 65 4.66 -3.68 9.81
CA LYS A 65 4.10 -3.83 8.46
C LYS A 65 2.70 -3.23 8.43
N LYS A 66 2.46 -2.24 7.56
CA LYS A 66 1.16 -1.58 7.35
C LYS A 66 0.03 -2.60 7.31
N ARG A 67 -0.68 -2.77 8.44
CA ARG A 67 -1.86 -3.64 8.51
C ARG A 67 -2.99 -2.99 7.72
N LYS A 68 -3.74 -3.79 6.96
CA LYS A 68 -4.83 -3.30 6.12
C LYS A 68 -5.97 -2.85 7.06
N GLN A 69 -6.35 -1.58 7.00
CA GLN A 69 -7.49 -1.04 7.75
C GLN A 69 -8.75 -1.88 7.56
N SER A 70 -9.53 -1.99 8.64
CA SER A 70 -10.78 -2.73 8.68
C SER A 70 -11.80 -2.15 7.70
N SER A 71 -12.76 -2.97 7.25
CA SER A 71 -13.82 -2.56 6.33
C SER A 71 -14.74 -1.49 6.94
N GLY A 72 -15.01 -1.57 8.25
CA GLY A 72 -15.81 -0.59 8.99
C GLY A 72 -15.22 0.82 8.93
N VAL A 73 -13.95 0.96 9.30
CA VAL A 73 -13.24 2.27 9.28
C VAL A 73 -13.18 2.85 7.86
N LYS A 74 -13.07 2.01 6.83
CA LYS A 74 -13.15 2.47 5.43
C LYS A 74 -14.53 3.00 5.07
N GLN A 75 -15.59 2.30 5.48
CA GLN A 75 -16.97 2.73 5.22
C GLN A 75 -17.28 4.03 5.97
N GLU A 76 -16.85 4.18 7.22
CA GLU A 76 -17.02 5.40 8.00
C GLU A 76 -16.29 6.58 7.38
N LYS A 77 -15.03 6.42 6.97
CA LYS A 77 -14.30 7.46 6.24
C LYS A 77 -15.00 7.83 4.93
N GLN A 78 -15.58 6.86 4.23
CA GLN A 78 -16.32 7.12 3.00
C GLN A 78 -17.64 7.85 3.26
N LYS A 79 -18.33 7.54 4.37
CA LYS A 79 -19.53 8.26 4.82
C LYS A 79 -19.19 9.68 5.26
N ALA A 80 -18.13 9.89 6.03
CA ALA A 80 -17.68 11.21 6.46
C ALA A 80 -17.28 12.10 5.28
N LYS A 81 -16.59 11.54 4.26
CA LYS A 81 -16.24 12.25 3.03
C LYS A 81 -17.45 12.57 2.14
N ARG A 82 -18.54 11.80 2.29
CA ARG A 82 -19.81 11.98 1.59
C ARG A 82 -20.86 12.44 2.59
N GLN A 83 -20.67 13.62 3.19
CA GLN A 83 -21.82 14.32 3.75
C GLN A 83 -22.85 14.46 2.62
N LYS A 84 -23.89 13.62 2.68
CA LYS A 84 -25.01 13.69 1.77
C LYS A 84 -25.66 15.05 2.02
N THR A 85 -25.41 16.00 1.12
CA THR A 85 -26.34 17.12 0.95
C THR A 85 -27.75 16.52 0.84
N ALA A 86 -28.66 17.16 1.58
CA ALA A 86 -30.00 16.75 1.93
C ALA A 86 -30.75 15.87 0.92
N ALA A 87 -31.60 15.00 1.46
CA ALA A 87 -32.56 14.19 0.74
C ALA A 87 -33.27 15.00 -0.37
N CYS A 88 -32.79 14.84 -1.60
CA CYS A 88 -33.54 15.26 -2.77
C CYS A 88 -34.41 14.07 -3.16
N SER A 89 -35.68 14.12 -2.77
CA SER A 89 -36.75 13.30 -3.33
C SER A 89 -37.06 13.71 -4.78
N SER A 90 -36.03 14.07 -5.55
CA SER A 90 -36.13 14.23 -6.99
C SER A 90 -36.38 12.86 -7.59
N SER A 91 -37.43 12.74 -8.39
CA SER A 91 -37.66 11.59 -9.27
C SER A 91 -36.33 11.17 -9.91
N ILE A 92 -36.05 9.87 -9.89
CA ILE A 92 -34.82 9.32 -10.46
C ILE A 92 -34.96 9.40 -11.99
N VAL A 93 -34.49 10.49 -12.57
CA VAL A 93 -34.49 10.72 -14.02
C VAL A 93 -33.10 10.47 -14.58
N CYS A 94 -33.02 9.71 -15.67
CA CYS A 94 -31.77 9.41 -16.31
C CYS A 94 -31.22 10.63 -17.05
N SER A 95 -29.97 11.00 -16.76
CA SER A 95 -29.29 12.09 -17.45
C SER A 95 -29.17 11.88 -18.97
N SER A 96 -29.06 10.63 -19.43
CA SER A 96 -28.85 10.27 -20.84
C SER A 96 -30.15 10.07 -21.62
N CYS A 97 -31.07 9.23 -21.14
CA CYS A 97 -32.30 8.91 -21.88
C CYS A 97 -33.55 9.62 -21.37
N LYS A 98 -33.43 10.44 -20.30
CA LYS A 98 -34.52 11.19 -19.67
C LYS A 98 -35.68 10.34 -19.12
N GLN A 99 -35.51 9.03 -19.00
CA GLN A 99 -36.51 8.13 -18.44
C GLN A 99 -36.49 8.13 -16.90
N ASN A 100 -37.68 7.90 -16.31
CA ASN A 100 -37.89 7.90 -14.87
C ASN A 100 -37.84 6.46 -14.35
N SER A 101 -36.65 6.00 -13.96
CA SER A 101 -36.43 4.65 -13.37
C SER A 101 -34.97 4.49 -12.91
N HIS A 102 -34.03 5.04 -13.68
CA HIS A 102 -32.59 4.96 -13.42
C HIS A 102 -31.91 6.32 -13.57
N LYS A 103 -30.71 6.47 -12.98
CA LYS A 103 -30.01 7.78 -12.90
C LYS A 103 -29.11 8.11 -14.09
N SER A 104 -28.60 7.09 -14.79
CA SER A 104 -27.56 7.29 -15.79
C SER A 104 -27.50 6.17 -16.81
N ALA A 105 -26.80 6.44 -17.92
CA ALA A 105 -26.46 5.46 -18.94
C ALA A 105 -25.66 4.26 -18.42
N ARG A 106 -25.12 4.26 -17.20
CA ARG A 106 -24.47 3.07 -16.63
C ARG A 106 -25.46 2.00 -16.14
N SER A 107 -26.74 2.34 -16.03
CA SER A 107 -27.77 1.38 -15.67
C SER A 107 -28.09 0.49 -16.88
N PRO A 108 -28.18 -0.84 -16.69
CA PRO A 108 -28.54 -1.77 -17.75
C PRO A 108 -29.96 -1.53 -18.31
N ASP A 109 -30.81 -0.84 -17.54
CA ASP A 109 -32.17 -0.47 -17.93
C ASP A 109 -32.21 0.80 -18.81
N CYS A 110 -31.06 1.44 -19.03
CA CYS A 110 -30.97 2.58 -19.93
C CYS A 110 -31.00 2.09 -21.38
N PRO A 111 -31.87 2.63 -22.27
CA PRO A 111 -31.81 2.31 -23.70
C PRO A 111 -30.45 2.72 -24.31
N ASN A 112 -29.79 3.73 -23.72
CA ASN A 112 -28.42 4.13 -24.06
C ASN A 112 -27.38 3.51 -23.10
N HIS A 113 -27.53 2.24 -22.70
CA HIS A 113 -26.65 1.60 -21.72
C HIS A 113 -25.19 1.61 -22.19
N MET A 114 -24.35 2.32 -21.45
CA MET A 114 -22.91 2.32 -21.61
C MET A 114 -22.34 1.11 -20.90
N LEU A 115 -21.95 0.12 -21.70
CA LEU A 115 -21.32 -1.11 -21.22
C LEU A 115 -20.07 -0.79 -20.39
N SER A 116 -19.99 -1.41 -19.22
CA SER A 116 -18.77 -1.51 -18.46
C SER A 116 -17.70 -2.27 -19.25
N LYS A 117 -16.42 -2.03 -18.94
CA LYS A 117 -15.31 -2.77 -19.57
C LYS A 117 -15.47 -4.28 -19.43
N ASN A 118 -16.01 -4.76 -18.30
CA ASN A 118 -16.26 -6.16 -18.09
C ASN A 118 -17.37 -6.70 -19.00
N GLU A 119 -18.47 -5.97 -19.17
CA GLU A 119 -19.52 -6.36 -20.13
C GLU A 119 -19.00 -6.37 -21.56
N VAL A 120 -18.18 -5.38 -21.93
CA VAL A 120 -17.49 -5.36 -23.23
C VAL A 120 -16.61 -6.60 -23.38
N PHE A 121 -15.79 -6.95 -22.38
CA PHE A 121 -14.96 -8.15 -22.44
C PHE A 121 -15.79 -9.42 -22.54
N SER A 122 -16.85 -9.57 -21.74
CA SER A 122 -17.72 -10.74 -21.77
C SER A 122 -18.45 -10.89 -23.10
N ARG A 123 -18.86 -9.78 -23.75
CA ARG A 123 -19.45 -9.82 -25.09
C ARG A 123 -18.44 -10.21 -26.18
N ASN A 124 -17.20 -9.73 -26.10
CA ASN A 124 -16.19 -9.98 -27.13
C ASN A 124 -15.44 -11.31 -26.96
N LEU A 125 -15.24 -11.76 -25.72
CA LEU A 125 -14.38 -12.91 -25.38
C LEU A 125 -15.13 -14.06 -24.70
N GLY A 126 -16.43 -13.89 -24.41
CA GLY A 126 -17.25 -14.84 -23.68
C GLY A 126 -17.14 -14.71 -22.16
N GLN A 127 -17.95 -15.47 -21.42
CA GLN A 127 -18.00 -15.42 -19.95
C GLN A 127 -16.78 -16.08 -19.28
N GLN A 128 -16.05 -16.93 -20.01
CA GLN A 128 -14.94 -17.74 -19.48
C GLN A 128 -13.56 -17.21 -19.91
N PHE A 129 -13.42 -15.90 -20.11
CA PHE A 129 -12.13 -15.34 -20.47
C PHE A 129 -11.20 -15.28 -19.24
N LYS A 130 -9.95 -15.69 -19.43
CA LYS A 130 -8.91 -15.57 -18.39
C LYS A 130 -8.03 -14.37 -18.70
N ALA A 131 -8.06 -13.37 -17.82
CA ALA A 131 -7.15 -12.23 -17.93
C ALA A 131 -5.70 -12.68 -17.66
N LEU A 132 -4.81 -12.44 -18.63
CA LEU A 132 -3.37 -12.65 -18.48
C LEU A 132 -2.67 -11.30 -18.56
N THR A 133 -1.75 -11.06 -17.63
CA THR A 133 -0.88 -9.88 -17.70
C THR A 133 0.42 -10.30 -18.36
N ARG A 134 0.73 -9.74 -19.54
CA ARG A 134 2.00 -9.94 -20.23
C ARG A 134 2.72 -8.61 -20.36
N LYS A 135 4.05 -8.64 -20.23
CA LYS A 135 4.88 -7.51 -20.65
C LYS A 135 4.90 -7.49 -22.17
N LEU A 136 4.57 -6.35 -22.74
CA LEU A 136 4.57 -6.13 -24.17
C LEU A 136 5.42 -4.89 -24.48
N PRO A 137 6.15 -4.88 -25.62
CA PRO A 137 6.83 -3.70 -26.11
C PRO A 137 5.86 -2.52 -26.24
N PHE A 138 6.33 -1.32 -25.93
CA PHE A 138 5.51 -0.11 -26.01
C PHE A 138 4.91 0.09 -27.40
N ASP A 139 5.72 -0.15 -28.44
CA ASP A 139 5.35 0.01 -29.85
C ASP A 139 4.26 -0.99 -30.30
N GLN A 140 4.00 -2.05 -29.53
CA GLN A 140 2.90 -3.00 -29.78
C GLN A 140 1.60 -2.64 -29.05
N CYS A 141 1.70 -1.86 -27.96
CA CYS A 141 0.55 -1.51 -27.12
C CYS A 141 -0.05 -0.15 -27.45
N ALA A 142 0.78 0.80 -27.89
CA ALA A 142 0.34 2.15 -28.21
C ALA A 142 -0.07 2.23 -29.68
N HIS A 143 -1.21 2.88 -29.95
CA HIS A 143 -1.65 3.15 -31.32
C HIS A 143 -0.62 4.04 -32.03
N SER A 144 -0.30 3.71 -33.29
CA SER A 144 0.80 4.32 -34.07
C SER A 144 0.78 5.84 -34.06
N SER A 145 -0.42 6.44 -34.19
CA SER A 145 -0.62 7.89 -34.17
C SER A 145 -0.13 8.59 -32.89
N TYR A 146 -0.08 7.88 -31.75
CA TYR A 146 0.30 8.45 -30.46
C TYR A 146 1.70 8.01 -30.00
N GLN A 147 2.35 7.08 -30.71
CA GLN A 147 3.59 6.48 -30.25
C GLN A 147 4.70 7.51 -30.04
N SER A 148 4.92 8.41 -31.00
CA SER A 148 5.98 9.43 -30.94
C SER A 148 5.80 10.39 -29.76
N ALA A 149 4.59 10.93 -29.60
CA ALA A 149 4.25 11.87 -28.53
C ALA A 149 4.29 11.21 -27.15
N LEU A 150 3.82 9.97 -27.01
CA LEU A 150 3.85 9.27 -25.73
C LEU A 150 5.26 8.81 -25.35
N LYS A 151 6.05 8.30 -26.30
CA LYS A 151 7.41 7.79 -26.06
C LYS A 151 8.33 8.90 -25.55
N SER A 152 8.29 10.07 -26.19
CA SER A 152 9.06 11.25 -25.75
C SER A 152 8.68 11.70 -24.33
N ARG A 153 7.38 11.78 -24.02
CA ARG A 153 6.90 12.14 -22.68
C ARG A 153 7.28 11.13 -21.61
N ILE A 154 7.23 9.83 -21.93
CA ILE A 154 7.66 8.76 -21.02
C ILE A 154 9.16 8.89 -20.72
N ILE A 155 9.98 9.08 -21.76
CA ILE A 155 11.43 9.23 -21.59
C ILE A 155 11.74 10.44 -20.70
N SER A 156 11.18 11.61 -21.01
CA SER A 156 11.37 12.83 -20.21
C SER A 156 10.94 12.63 -18.75
N ALA A 157 9.76 12.07 -18.49
CA ALA A 157 9.30 11.84 -17.12
C ALA A 157 10.21 10.84 -16.35
N CYS A 158 10.73 9.83 -17.04
CA CYS A 158 11.69 8.89 -16.46
C CYS A 158 13.03 9.57 -16.15
N GLU A 159 13.52 10.44 -17.02
CA GLU A 159 14.73 11.23 -16.81
C GLU A 159 14.59 12.17 -15.62
N ASP A 160 13.49 12.92 -15.54
CA ASP A 160 13.19 13.83 -14.43
C ASP A 160 13.16 13.07 -13.10
N THR A 161 12.47 11.92 -13.07
CA THR A 161 12.40 11.08 -11.87
C THR A 161 13.79 10.60 -11.45
N ARG A 162 14.63 10.17 -12.40
CA ARG A 162 16.02 9.77 -12.11
C ARG A 162 16.83 10.93 -11.57
N GLN A 163 16.69 12.12 -12.14
CA GLN A 163 17.39 13.31 -11.65
C GLN A 163 16.98 13.65 -10.21
N VAL A 164 15.69 13.60 -9.90
CA VAL A 164 15.20 13.85 -8.53
C VAL A 164 15.79 12.85 -7.56
N VAL A 165 15.75 11.56 -7.88
CA VAL A 165 16.32 10.49 -7.03
C VAL A 165 17.84 10.69 -6.86
N PHE A 166 18.55 11.01 -7.93
CA PHE A 166 19.99 11.23 -7.89
C PHE A 166 20.37 12.43 -7.02
N ARG A 167 19.69 13.57 -7.20
CA ARG A 167 19.93 14.77 -6.38
C ARG A 167 19.59 14.54 -4.91
N ALA A 168 18.48 13.85 -4.62
CA ALA A 168 18.13 13.47 -3.26
C ALA A 168 19.21 12.59 -2.63
N GLN A 169 19.73 11.61 -3.37
CA GLN A 169 20.81 10.75 -2.88
C GLN A 169 22.09 11.54 -2.59
N LEU A 170 22.49 12.46 -3.47
CA LEU A 170 23.66 13.32 -3.24
C LEU A 170 23.49 14.17 -1.98
N LEU A 171 22.31 14.78 -1.80
CA LEU A 171 22.03 15.62 -0.63
C LEU A 171 22.06 14.81 0.68
N ILE A 172 21.44 13.63 0.69
CA ILE A 172 21.47 12.72 1.85
C ILE A 172 22.90 12.27 2.16
N ASN A 173 23.67 11.91 1.13
CA ASN A 173 25.06 11.49 1.29
C ASN A 173 25.91 12.61 1.89
N GLN A 174 25.79 13.83 1.35
CA GLN A 174 26.51 15.00 1.83
C GLN A 174 26.16 15.32 3.29
N TYR A 175 24.86 15.32 3.61
CA TYR A 175 24.38 15.54 4.97
C TYR A 175 24.94 14.48 5.95
N THR A 176 24.92 13.22 5.56
CA THR A 176 25.45 12.11 6.37
C THR A 176 26.95 12.24 6.62
N LEU A 177 27.73 12.65 5.60
CA LEU A 177 29.16 12.88 5.76
C LEU A 177 29.44 14.06 6.70
N ASN A 178 28.72 15.17 6.55
CA ASN A 178 28.88 16.34 7.42
C ASN A 178 28.55 16.01 8.89
N LEU A 179 27.49 15.23 9.14
CA LEU A 179 27.17 14.77 10.50
C LEU A 179 28.28 13.91 11.12
N LYS A 180 28.89 13.01 10.34
CA LYS A 180 30.01 12.18 10.81
C LYS A 180 31.28 13.01 11.10
N VAL A 181 31.56 14.04 10.30
CA VAL A 181 32.66 14.97 10.56
C VAL A 181 32.45 15.72 11.87
N HIS A 182 31.24 16.24 12.11
CA HIS A 182 30.92 16.91 13.37
C HIS A 182 30.92 15.98 14.60
N SER A 183 30.52 14.72 14.45
CA SER A 183 30.62 13.71 15.50
C SER A 183 32.06 13.44 15.96
N ASN A 184 33.05 13.54 15.07
CA ASN A 184 34.45 13.27 15.41
C ASN A 184 35.14 14.45 16.13
N HIS A 185 34.55 15.64 16.08
CA HIS A 185 35.06 16.81 16.81
C HIS A 185 34.49 16.93 18.23
N ILE A 186 33.41 16.22 18.56
CA ILE A 186 32.78 16.27 19.89
C ILE A 186 33.48 15.33 20.90
N PHE A 187 34.17 14.28 20.44
CA PHE A 187 34.89 13.33 21.31
C PHE A 187 36.39 13.61 21.46
N LYS A 188 36.86 14.81 21.10
CA LYS A 188 38.22 15.28 21.40
C LYS A 188 38.16 16.47 22.36
N GLN A 189 37.84 16.20 23.61
CA GLN A 189 38.22 17.01 24.77
C GLN A 189 38.65 16.07 25.88
#